data_AF-A0AAJ2IC92-F1
#
_entry.id   AF-A0AAJ2IC92-F1
#
_cell.length_a   1.000
_cell.length_b   1.000
_cell.length_c   1.000
_cell.angle_alpha   90.00
_cell.angle_beta   90.00
_cell.angle_gamma   90.00
#
_symmetry.space_group_name_H-M   'P 1'
#
loop_
_entity.id
_entity.type
_entity.pdbx_description
1 polymer ?
#
loop_
_entity_poly.entity_id
_entity_poly.type
_entity_poly.pdbx_seq_one_letter_code
_entity_poly.pdbx_strand_id
1 'polypeptide(L)'
;MTSSAATFGEAGTAKYVNLTTYRKDGTAVTSPLWAALDGDQLVMWTVADSWKVKRLRRDPRVVVQACDVRGHKTFGAPVSGTAEVLDAADSGRVKKAITDKYGLLGKITMLGSKLRRGDHGSVGIVITPTA
;
A
#
# COMPACT_ATOMS: atom_id res chain seq x y z
N MET A 1 -4.85 23.86 2.32
CA MET A 1 -4.67 22.61 1.56
C MET A 1 -3.26 22.12 1.83
N THR A 2 -3.10 21.24 2.81
CA THR A 2 -1.81 20.64 3.14
C THR A 2 -1.54 19.55 2.12
N SER A 3 -0.46 19.66 1.34
CA SER A 3 -0.10 18.63 0.37
C SER A 3 0.04 17.28 1.08
N SER A 4 -0.47 16.22 0.48
CA SER A 4 -0.43 14.85 0.98
C SER A 4 0.96 14.25 1.15
N ALA A 5 1.98 14.78 0.48
CA ALA A 5 3.37 14.48 0.83
C ALA A 5 3.71 14.97 2.25
N ALA A 6 3.14 16.10 2.68
CA ALA A 6 3.26 16.59 4.05
C ALA A 6 2.38 15.80 5.03
N THR A 7 1.26 15.21 4.58
CA THR A 7 0.40 14.37 5.44
C THR A 7 1.00 12.98 5.69
N PHE A 8 1.59 12.35 4.67
CA PHE A 8 2.24 11.05 4.81
C PHE A 8 3.73 11.13 5.20
N GLY A 9 4.30 12.33 5.30
CA GLY A 9 5.71 12.55 5.60
C GLY A 9 6.63 11.68 4.74
N GLU A 10 7.60 11.03 5.37
CA GLU A 10 8.54 10.13 4.70
C GLU A 10 7.86 8.93 4.03
N ALA A 11 6.68 8.49 4.50
CA ALA A 11 5.97 7.38 3.87
C ALA A 11 5.45 7.74 2.46
N GLY A 12 5.20 9.02 2.17
CA GLY A 12 4.79 9.47 0.84
C GLY A 12 5.88 9.34 -0.22
N THR A 13 7.15 9.55 0.17
CA THR A 13 8.29 9.56 -0.76
C THR A 13 9.06 8.24 -0.74
N ALA A 14 9.04 7.49 0.36
CA ALA A 14 9.77 6.24 0.52
C ALA A 14 9.38 5.16 -0.51
N LYS A 15 10.35 4.30 -0.83
CA LYS A 15 10.11 3.13 -1.68
C LYS A 15 9.35 2.02 -0.95
N TYR A 16 9.75 1.71 0.27
CA TYR A 16 9.10 0.71 1.11
C TYR A 16 8.40 1.39 2.28
N VAL A 17 7.18 0.95 2.52
CA VAL A 17 6.34 1.42 3.61
C VAL A 17 5.78 0.19 4.33
N ASN A 18 5.96 0.16 5.63
CA ASN A 18 5.35 -0.81 6.50
C ASN A 18 3.85 -0.51 6.57
N LEU A 19 3.03 -1.46 6.11
CA LEU A 19 1.59 -1.45 6.30
C LEU A 19 1.25 -2.29 7.54
N THR A 20 0.82 -1.63 8.60
CA THR A 20 0.32 -2.30 9.81
C THR A 20 -1.20 -2.47 9.72
N THR A 21 -1.66 -3.70 9.89
CA THR A 21 -3.07 -4.13 9.86
C THR A 21 -3.41 -4.89 11.13
N TYR A 22 -4.69 -5.04 11.46
CA TYR A 22 -5.10 -5.62 12.75
C TYR A 22 -5.85 -6.95 12.59
N ARG A 23 -5.47 -7.94 13.41
CA ARG A 23 -6.20 -9.23 13.53
C ARG A 23 -7.56 -9.03 14.20
N LYS A 24 -8.34 -10.12 14.31
CA LYS A 24 -9.65 -10.11 14.98
C LYS A 24 -9.56 -9.69 16.45
N ASP A 25 -8.51 -10.12 17.11
CA ASP A 25 -8.19 -9.82 18.51
C ASP A 25 -7.50 -8.45 18.71
N GLY A 26 -7.31 -7.66 17.64
CA GLY A 26 -6.63 -6.37 17.70
C GLY A 26 -5.09 -6.44 17.60
N THR A 27 -4.50 -7.63 17.48
CA THR A 27 -3.03 -7.77 17.31
C THR A 27 -2.58 -7.12 16.01
N ALA A 28 -1.59 -6.23 16.11
CA ALA A 28 -0.95 -5.59 14.97
C ALA A 28 -0.11 -6.59 14.16
N VAL A 29 -0.22 -6.53 12.83
CA VAL A 29 0.61 -7.30 11.88
C VAL A 29 1.09 -6.38 10.79
N THR A 30 2.41 -6.27 10.68
CA THR A 30 3.09 -5.37 9.77
C THR A 30 3.70 -6.13 8.59
N SER A 31 3.65 -5.52 7.41
CA SER A 31 4.37 -6.03 6.23
C SER A 31 4.90 -4.87 5.39
N PRO A 32 6.16 -4.92 4.92
CA PRO A 32 6.69 -3.91 4.00
C PRO A 32 6.09 -4.10 2.61
N LEU A 33 5.58 -3.03 2.01
CA LEU A 33 5.11 -2.99 0.63
C LEU A 33 5.72 -1.80 -0.12
N TRP A 34 5.75 -1.90 -1.44
CA TRP A 34 5.92 -0.70 -2.26
C TRP A 34 4.70 0.20 -2.14
N ALA A 35 4.97 1.49 -2.04
CA ALA A 35 3.94 2.52 -2.00
C ALA A 35 4.22 3.61 -3.03
N ALA A 36 3.17 4.26 -3.50
CA ALA A 36 3.22 5.48 -4.31
C ALA A 36 2.14 6.45 -3.79
N LEU A 37 2.31 7.74 -4.07
CA LEU A 37 1.22 8.70 -3.89
C LEU A 37 0.36 8.72 -5.17
N ASP A 38 -0.95 8.78 -4.97
CA ASP A 38 -1.95 9.06 -6.01
C ASP A 38 -2.86 10.19 -5.49
N GLY A 39 -2.59 11.41 -5.95
CA GLY A 39 -3.17 12.61 -5.34
C GLY A 39 -2.89 12.63 -3.83
N ASP A 40 -3.96 12.69 -3.03
CA ASP A 40 -3.88 12.75 -1.57
C ASP A 40 -3.85 11.41 -0.83
N GLN A 41 -3.71 10.32 -1.57
CA GLN A 41 -3.80 8.97 -1.03
C GLN A 41 -2.47 8.23 -1.20
N LEU A 42 -2.12 7.40 -0.22
CA LEU A 42 -1.02 6.46 -0.36
C LEU A 42 -1.55 5.15 -0.93
N VAL A 43 -1.02 4.72 -2.06
CA VAL A 43 -1.48 3.52 -2.77
C VAL A 43 -0.43 2.42 -2.74
N MET A 44 -0.91 1.20 -2.57
CA MET A 44 -0.11 -0.02 -2.52
C MET A 44 -0.76 -1.12 -3.36
N TRP A 45 0.02 -2.12 -3.74
CA TRP A 45 -0.49 -3.25 -4.52
C TRP A 45 -0.12 -4.58 -3.86
N THR A 46 -1.05 -5.53 -3.82
CA THR A 46 -0.84 -6.85 -3.18
C THR A 46 -1.65 -7.96 -3.86
N VAL A 47 -1.32 -9.21 -3.53
CA VAL A 47 -2.11 -10.39 -3.94
C VAL A 47 -3.50 -10.36 -3.30
N ALA A 48 -4.53 -10.63 -4.09
CA ALA A 48 -5.94 -10.55 -3.70
C ALA A 48 -6.26 -11.43 -2.48
N ASP A 49 -5.80 -12.69 -2.47
CA ASP A 49 -6.12 -13.66 -1.41
C ASP A 49 -5.21 -13.56 -0.17
N SER A 50 -4.40 -12.51 -0.05
CA SER A 50 -3.47 -12.35 1.07
C SER A 50 -4.19 -12.06 2.39
N TRP A 51 -3.62 -12.54 3.50
CA TRP A 51 -4.15 -12.33 4.85
C TRP A 51 -4.38 -10.85 5.20
N LYS A 52 -3.54 -9.94 4.67
CA LYS A 52 -3.73 -8.50 4.87
C LYS A 52 -5.00 -8.00 4.19
N VAL A 53 -5.35 -8.48 2.99
CA VAL A 53 -6.61 -8.12 2.31
C VAL A 53 -7.80 -8.60 3.14
N LYS A 54 -7.75 -9.85 3.64
CA LYS A 54 -8.80 -10.37 4.54
C LYS A 54 -8.95 -9.53 5.81
N ARG A 55 -7.84 -9.06 6.39
CA ARG A 55 -7.85 -8.16 7.55
C ARG A 55 -8.43 -6.79 7.20
N LEU A 56 -8.00 -6.17 6.10
CA LEU A 56 -8.45 -4.84 5.67
C LEU A 56 -9.94 -4.80 5.33
N ARG A 57 -10.46 -5.82 4.67
CA ARG A 57 -11.91 -5.92 4.39
C ARG A 57 -12.75 -6.02 5.66
N ARG A 58 -12.17 -6.49 6.77
CA ARG A 58 -12.84 -6.57 8.09
C ARG A 58 -12.63 -5.31 8.92
N ASP A 59 -11.40 -4.83 9.00
CA ASP A 59 -10.97 -3.70 9.81
C ASP A 59 -10.06 -2.82 8.94
N PRO A 60 -10.56 -1.68 8.44
CA PRO A 60 -9.85 -0.85 7.49
C PRO A 60 -8.79 0.04 8.17
N ARG A 61 -8.70 0.04 9.50
CA ARG A 61 -7.70 0.84 10.22
C ARG A 61 -6.30 0.36 9.91
N VAL A 62 -5.43 1.29 9.59
CA VAL A 62 -4.02 1.03 9.30
C VAL A 62 -3.12 2.07 9.92
N VAL A 63 -1.87 1.68 10.11
CA VAL A 63 -0.76 2.61 10.33
C VAL A 63 0.28 2.36 9.24
N VAL A 64 0.74 3.43 8.61
CA VAL A 64 1.82 3.39 7.62
C VAL A 64 3.04 4.13 8.12
N GLN A 65 4.22 3.57 7.85
CA GLN A 65 5.50 4.22 8.18
C GLN A 65 6.56 3.81 7.17
N ALA A 66 7.42 4.73 6.78
CA ALA A 66 8.50 4.42 5.87
C ALA A 66 9.49 3.43 6.48
N CYS A 67 10.04 2.53 5.67
CA CYS A 67 10.92 1.47 6.16
C CYS A 67 11.97 1.01 5.13
N ASP A 68 12.91 0.18 5.60
CA ASP A 68 13.80 -0.58 4.72
C ASP A 68 13.07 -1.72 3.99
N VAL A 69 13.76 -2.38 3.05
CA VAL A 69 13.18 -3.47 2.23
C VAL A 69 12.68 -4.65 3.07
N ARG A 70 13.20 -4.85 4.28
CA ARG A 70 12.79 -5.93 5.19
C ARG A 70 11.70 -5.49 6.16
N GLY A 71 11.41 -4.20 6.25
CA GLY A 71 10.47 -3.63 7.22
C GLY A 71 11.00 -3.57 8.64
N HIS A 72 12.30 -3.77 8.86
CA HIS A 72 12.90 -3.85 10.20
C HIS A 72 13.28 -2.48 10.75
N LYS A 73 13.82 -1.61 9.88
CA LYS A 73 14.18 -0.24 10.24
C LYS A 73 13.12 0.69 9.70
N THR A 74 12.51 1.48 10.58
CA THR A 74 11.54 2.52 10.20
C THR A 74 12.14 3.91 10.31
N PHE A 75 11.59 4.84 9.54
CA PHE A 75 11.98 6.25 9.54
C PHE A 75 10.76 7.12 9.29
N GLY A 76 10.84 8.37 9.75
CA GLY A 76 9.69 9.28 9.75
C GLY A 76 8.63 8.93 10.80
N ALA A 77 7.61 9.78 10.89
CA ALA A 77 6.49 9.55 11.80
C ALA A 77 5.54 8.46 11.26
N PRO A 78 4.97 7.60 12.13
CA PRO A 78 3.87 6.74 11.72
C PRO A 78 2.62 7.58 11.44
N VAL A 79 1.88 7.22 10.40
CA VAL A 79 0.66 7.92 9.98
C VAL A 79 -0.51 6.95 10.05
N SER A 80 -1.51 7.30 10.85
CA SER A 80 -2.77 6.57 10.93
C SER A 80 -3.62 6.83 9.69
N GLY A 81 -4.34 5.81 9.25
CA GLY A 81 -5.21 5.93 8.09
C GLY A 81 -6.32 4.89 8.04
N THR A 82 -7.18 5.05 7.05
CA THR A 82 -8.20 4.09 6.65
C THR A 82 -7.85 3.56 5.27
N ALA A 83 -7.83 2.23 5.13
CA ALA A 83 -7.51 1.55 3.91
C ALA A 83 -8.76 0.98 3.23
N GLU A 84 -8.84 1.18 1.93
CA GLU A 84 -9.82 0.58 1.04
C GLU A 84 -9.12 -0.43 0.12
N VAL A 85 -9.66 -1.64 0.03
CA VAL A 85 -9.21 -2.65 -0.94
C VAL A 85 -10.04 -2.48 -2.19
N LEU A 86 -9.41 -2.04 -3.27
CA LEU A 86 -10.06 -1.91 -4.57
C LEU A 86 -10.32 -3.29 -5.16
N ASP A 87 -11.37 -3.40 -5.96
CA ASP A 87 -11.54 -4.56 -6.81
C ASP A 87 -10.54 -4.54 -7.96
N ALA A 88 -10.35 -5.71 -8.58
CA ALA A 88 -9.33 -5.88 -9.61
C ALA A 88 -9.52 -4.94 -10.82
N ALA A 89 -10.78 -4.63 -11.15
CA ALA A 89 -11.15 -3.70 -12.22
C ALA A 89 -10.69 -2.25 -11.92
N ASP A 90 -10.86 -1.80 -10.68
CA ASP A 90 -10.55 -0.42 -10.26
C ASP A 90 -9.08 -0.22 -9.87
N SER A 91 -8.32 -1.32 -9.82
CA SER A 91 -6.89 -1.30 -9.47
C SER A 91 -5.99 -0.68 -10.55
N GLY A 92 -6.54 -0.25 -11.69
CA GLY A 92 -5.79 0.36 -12.80
C GLY A 92 -4.98 1.59 -12.39
N ARG A 93 -5.59 2.51 -11.61
CA ARG A 93 -4.92 3.72 -11.12
C ARG A 93 -3.73 3.42 -10.21
N VAL A 94 -3.88 2.43 -9.32
CA VAL A 94 -2.83 2.00 -8.41
C VAL A 94 -1.67 1.35 -9.16
N LYS A 95 -1.97 0.48 -10.13
CA LYS A 95 -0.95 -0.14 -10.98
C LYS A 95 -0.18 0.94 -11.77
N LYS A 96 -0.87 1.96 -12.27
CA LYS A 96 -0.25 3.11 -12.94
C LYS A 96 0.66 3.90 -12.00
N ALA A 97 0.19 4.32 -10.84
CA ALA A 97 0.98 5.08 -9.86
C ALA A 97 2.27 4.34 -9.45
N ILE A 98 2.19 3.04 -9.20
CA ILE A 98 3.35 2.19 -8.90
C ILE A 98 4.29 2.11 -10.12
N THR A 99 3.75 1.92 -11.32
CA THR A 99 4.56 1.85 -12.54
C THR A 99 5.28 3.17 -12.83
N ASP A 100 4.61 4.30 -12.63
CA ASP A 100 5.17 5.63 -12.85
C ASP A 100 6.29 5.91 -11.83
N LYS A 101 6.11 5.53 -10.55
CA LYS A 101 7.14 5.71 -9.51
C LYS A 101 8.37 4.81 -9.69
N TYR A 102 8.21 3.58 -10.17
CA TYR A 102 9.30 2.59 -10.26
C TYR A 102 9.80 2.30 -11.68
N GLY A 103 9.28 3.01 -12.69
CA GLY A 103 9.71 2.91 -14.08
C GLY A 103 9.71 1.47 -14.61
N LEU A 104 10.82 1.08 -15.24
CA LEU A 104 10.97 -0.25 -15.85
C LEU A 104 10.80 -1.40 -14.85
N LEU A 105 11.30 -1.24 -13.62
CA LEU A 105 11.14 -2.26 -12.58
C LEU A 105 9.67 -2.45 -12.17
N GLY A 106 8.92 -1.34 -12.10
CA GLY A 106 7.48 -1.36 -11.91
C GLY A 106 6.75 -2.13 -13.02
N LYS A 107 7.08 -1.82 -14.28
CA LYS A 107 6.52 -2.52 -15.46
C LYS A 107 6.78 -4.02 -15.41
N ILE A 108 8.03 -4.44 -15.20
CA ILE A 108 8.43 -5.86 -15.11
C ILE A 108 7.68 -6.57 -13.99
N THR A 109 7.57 -5.93 -12.81
CA THR A 109 6.88 -6.50 -11.64
C THR A 109 5.39 -6.71 -11.91
N MET A 110 4.73 -5.73 -12.52
CA MET A 110 3.31 -5.81 -12.88
C MET A 110 3.05 -6.89 -13.94
N LEU A 111 3.88 -6.93 -14.99
CA LEU A 111 3.82 -7.95 -16.05
C LEU A 111 4.02 -9.35 -15.49
N GLY A 112 5.06 -9.56 -14.67
CA GLY A 112 5.33 -10.85 -14.04
C GLY A 112 4.20 -11.30 -13.11
N SER A 113 3.59 -10.35 -12.39
CA SER A 113 2.42 -10.69 -11.58
C SER A 113 1.21 -11.05 -12.43
N LYS A 114 0.92 -10.32 -13.51
CA LYS A 114 -0.19 -10.65 -14.43
C LYS A 114 -0.01 -12.04 -15.04
N LEU A 115 1.20 -12.37 -15.50
CA LEU A 115 1.52 -13.68 -16.09
C LEU A 115 1.30 -14.84 -15.10
N ARG A 116 1.77 -14.69 -13.86
CA ARG A 116 1.65 -15.72 -12.82
C ARG A 116 0.26 -15.76 -12.16
N ARG A 117 -0.35 -14.59 -12.09
CA ARG A 117 -1.54 -14.15 -11.31
C ARG A 117 -2.89 -14.29 -12.00
N GLY A 118 -2.90 -14.09 -13.31
CA GLY A 118 -4.05 -13.55 -14.03
C GLY A 118 -4.32 -12.08 -13.70
N ASP A 119 -5.23 -11.46 -14.44
CA ASP A 119 -5.56 -10.03 -14.29
C ASP A 119 -6.23 -9.68 -12.96
N HIS A 120 -6.89 -10.66 -12.34
CA HIS A 120 -7.62 -10.54 -11.07
C HIS A 120 -6.83 -11.04 -9.86
N GLY A 121 -5.63 -11.59 -10.04
CA GLY A 121 -4.84 -12.18 -8.95
C GLY A 121 -4.20 -11.16 -8.00
N SER A 122 -4.42 -9.87 -8.21
CA SER A 122 -3.87 -8.80 -7.38
C SER A 122 -4.75 -7.56 -7.38
N VAL A 123 -4.77 -6.87 -6.25
CA VAL A 123 -5.64 -5.74 -5.94
C VAL A 123 -4.83 -4.53 -5.49
N GLY A 124 -5.38 -3.35 -5.75
CA GLY A 124 -4.92 -2.09 -5.18
C GLY A 124 -5.43 -1.91 -3.76
N ILE A 125 -4.62 -1.28 -2.92
CA ILE A 125 -5.00 -0.76 -1.62
C ILE A 125 -4.80 0.76 -1.68
N VAL A 126 -5.81 1.49 -1.26
CA VAL A 126 -5.79 2.96 -1.18
C VAL A 126 -5.89 3.34 0.29
N ILE A 127 -5.00 4.21 0.75
CA ILE A 127 -4.92 4.63 2.14
C ILE A 127 -5.18 6.13 2.21
N THR A 128 -6.22 6.49 2.96
CA THR A 128 -6.56 7.88 3.27
C THR A 128 -6.10 8.17 4.71
N PRO A 129 -5.31 9.23 4.94
CA PRO A 129 -4.82 9.53 6.28
C PRO A 129 -5.98 9.96 7.18
N THR A 130 -5.92 9.59 8.45
CA THR A 130 -6.85 10.04 9.50
C THR A 130 -6.13 11.03 10.40
N ALA A 131 -6.83 12.10 10.81
CA ALA A 131 -6.30 13.11 11.73
C ALA A 131 -5.88 12.52 13.08
#